data_AF-A0A843HJ22-F1
#
_entry.id   AF-A0A843HJ22-F1
#
_cell.length_a   1.000
_cell.length_b   1.000
_cell.length_c   1.000
_cell.angle_alpha   90.00
_cell.angle_beta   90.00
_cell.angle_gamma   90.00
#
_symmetry.space_group_name_H-M   'P 1'
#
loop_
_entity.id
_entity.type
_entity.pdbx_description
1 polymer ?
#
loop_
_entity_poly.entity_id
_entity_poly.type
_entity_poly.pdbx_seq_one_letter_code
_entity_poly.pdbx_strand_id
1 'polypeptide(L)'
;MGNKKELATADTFSGQLSTALADVKEALPKDLNVARFVNNAVAVLNENSQLQEFAKENGTAQIKAGLIKGAYLGLDFMNKEAYLVPYKNTLNFMKSYTGAVKLCKKYSIRPLKDIYAKLVREGDDYSIEIINNEPKVTFKPKPFNNGKIQGAFAVACFQDGGIQYEEMSLAELEKVRSCSKMKSGVVWNQWTDQMYLKSVLHRLCKRIEIDFDNNEQYQFFNEDMQIETDPKEQMKSDIEEYANSV
;
A
#
# COMPACT_ATOMS: atom_id res chain seq x y z
N MET A 1 23.67 33.59 21.94
CA MET A 1 22.85 33.63 20.71
C MET A 1 22.43 32.24 20.19
N GLY A 2 22.83 31.11 20.81
CA GLY A 2 22.44 29.76 20.35
C GLY A 2 20.99 29.36 20.56
N ASN A 3 20.33 29.86 21.62
CA ASN A 3 19.04 29.31 22.07
C ASN A 3 17.81 29.71 21.21
N LYS A 4 17.78 30.90 20.60
CA LYS A 4 16.58 31.38 19.87
C LYS A 4 16.34 30.69 18.52
N LYS A 5 17.40 30.22 17.85
CA LYS A 5 17.29 29.56 16.53
C LYS A 5 16.82 28.10 16.67
N GLU A 6 17.32 27.37 17.67
CA GLU A 6 16.87 26.00 17.99
C GLU A 6 15.41 25.97 18.45
N LEU A 7 15.00 26.91 19.30
CA LEU A 7 13.59 27.06 19.70
C LEU A 7 12.68 27.41 18.52
N ALA A 8 13.10 28.31 17.61
CA ALA A 8 12.29 28.68 16.44
C ALA A 8 12.12 27.53 15.44
N THR A 9 13.09 26.62 15.33
CA THR A 9 12.95 25.41 14.50
C THR A 9 12.04 24.37 15.12
N ALA A 10 12.02 24.22 16.45
CA ALA A 10 11.17 23.26 17.16
C ALA A 10 9.66 23.52 16.98
N ASP A 11 9.26 24.79 16.81
CA ASP A 11 7.86 25.17 16.59
C ASP A 11 7.37 24.95 15.15
N THR A 12 8.28 24.73 14.20
CA THR A 12 7.91 24.42 12.80
C THR A 12 7.38 22.99 12.67
N PHE A 13 6.53 22.72 11.67
CA PHE A 13 6.06 21.36 11.38
C PHE A 13 7.21 20.36 11.20
N SER A 14 8.25 20.76 10.46
CA SER A 14 9.48 19.95 10.29
C SER A 14 10.20 19.66 11.60
N GLY A 15 10.28 20.65 12.50
CA GLY A 15 10.89 20.48 13.82
C GLY A 15 10.07 19.51 14.68
N GLN A 16 8.76 19.72 14.75
CA GLN A 16 7.85 18.85 15.49
C GLN A 16 7.87 17.40 14.99
N LEU A 17 7.92 17.20 13.66
CA LEU A 17 8.05 15.86 13.08
C LEU A 17 9.42 15.24 13.39
N SER A 18 10.51 16.01 13.28
CA SER A 18 11.85 15.53 13.60
C SER A 18 11.98 15.12 15.07
N THR A 19 11.44 15.91 15.99
CA THR A 19 11.41 15.57 17.43
C THR A 19 10.61 14.29 17.66
N ALA A 20 9.42 14.19 17.09
CA ALA A 20 8.59 13.00 17.26
C ALA A 20 9.27 11.72 16.71
N LEU A 21 10.02 11.82 15.60
CA LEU A 21 10.80 10.70 15.06
C LEU A 21 12.02 10.37 15.92
N ALA A 22 12.64 11.36 16.58
CA ALA A 22 13.73 11.12 17.52
C ALA A 22 13.26 10.35 18.75
N ASP A 23 12.05 10.63 19.25
CA ASP A 23 11.47 9.94 20.41
C ASP A 23 11.21 8.45 20.16
N VAL A 24 10.95 8.06 18.90
CA VAL A 24 10.68 6.67 18.49
C VAL A 24 11.82 6.03 17.71
N LYS A 25 13.02 6.64 17.73
CA LYS A 25 14.16 6.26 16.87
C LYS A 25 14.48 4.75 16.90
N GLU A 26 14.45 4.12 18.07
CA GLU A 26 14.79 2.71 18.25
C GLU A 26 13.77 1.75 17.60
N ALA A 27 12.56 2.23 17.30
CA ALA A 27 11.52 1.46 16.62
C ALA A 27 11.46 1.75 15.10
N LEU A 28 12.29 2.67 14.60
CA LEU A 28 12.37 2.96 13.17
C LEU A 28 13.31 1.99 12.45
N PRO A 29 13.13 1.76 11.13
CA PRO A 29 14.07 0.97 10.34
C PRO A 29 15.50 1.55 10.44
N LYS A 30 16.49 0.68 10.66
CA LYS A 30 17.90 1.09 10.88
C LYS A 30 18.51 1.89 9.72
N ASP A 31 18.02 1.65 8.50
CA ASP A 31 18.42 2.30 7.25
C ASP A 31 17.62 3.57 6.93
N LEU A 32 16.68 3.98 7.79
CA LEU A 32 15.88 5.18 7.56
C LEU A 32 16.72 6.45 7.77
N ASN A 33 16.89 7.22 6.69
CA ASN A 33 17.43 8.56 6.78
C ASN A 33 16.33 9.55 7.22
N VAL A 34 16.29 9.86 8.51
CA VAL A 34 15.27 10.75 9.13
C VAL A 34 15.25 12.14 8.50
N ALA A 35 16.41 12.75 8.27
CA ALA A 35 16.47 14.11 7.70
C ALA A 35 15.89 14.16 6.28
N ARG A 36 16.22 13.16 5.44
CA ARG A 36 15.64 13.04 4.10
C ARG A 36 14.13 12.79 4.17
N PHE A 37 13.69 11.90 5.07
CA PHE A 37 12.28 11.60 5.26
C PHE A 37 11.47 12.86 5.63
N VAL A 38 11.94 13.66 6.58
CA VAL A 38 11.29 14.91 7.00
C VAL A 38 11.22 15.90 5.84
N ASN A 39 12.32 16.10 5.11
CA ASN A 39 12.34 17.01 3.96
C ASN A 39 11.35 16.58 2.87
N ASN A 40 11.31 15.28 2.57
CA ASN A 40 10.38 14.73 1.59
C ASN A 40 8.93 14.89 2.04
N ALA A 41 8.64 14.64 3.32
CA ALA A 41 7.31 14.81 3.88
C ALA A 41 6.81 16.26 3.83
N VAL A 42 7.69 17.23 4.15
CA VAL A 42 7.38 18.66 4.07
C VAL A 42 7.12 19.09 2.63
N ALA A 43 7.92 18.61 1.67
CA ALA A 43 7.70 18.89 0.26
C ALA A 43 6.34 18.36 -0.22
N VAL A 44 5.98 17.12 0.11
CA VAL A 44 4.67 16.53 -0.22
C VAL A 44 3.52 17.34 0.40
N LEU A 45 3.65 17.76 1.66
CA LEU A 45 2.65 18.61 2.32
C LEU A 45 2.51 19.97 1.61
N ASN A 46 3.61 20.56 1.15
CA ASN A 46 3.61 21.85 0.47
C ASN A 46 3.06 21.79 -0.96
N GLU A 47 3.16 20.65 -1.63
CA GLU A 47 2.67 20.47 -3.00
C GLU A 47 1.22 19.96 -3.06
N ASN A 48 0.68 19.43 -1.96
CA ASN A 48 -0.66 18.87 -1.90
C ASN A 48 -1.67 19.83 -1.26
N SER A 49 -2.46 20.51 -2.09
CA SER A 49 -3.46 21.48 -1.64
C SER A 49 -4.50 20.90 -0.68
N GLN A 50 -4.88 19.62 -0.85
CA GLN A 50 -5.86 18.96 0.05
C GLN A 50 -5.27 18.73 1.44
N LEU A 51 -3.98 18.34 1.53
CA LEU A 51 -3.30 18.21 2.81
C LEU A 51 -3.08 19.57 3.47
N GLN A 52 -2.82 20.63 2.70
CA GLN A 52 -2.73 21.99 3.24
C GLN A 52 -4.07 22.48 3.80
N GLU A 53 -5.16 22.24 3.08
CA GLU A 53 -6.51 22.58 3.53
C GLU A 53 -6.85 21.80 4.81
N PHE A 54 -6.62 20.49 4.80
CA PHE A 54 -6.81 19.64 5.98
C PHE A 54 -5.96 20.09 7.18
N ALA A 55 -4.72 20.52 6.96
CA ALA A 55 -3.86 21.08 8.02
C ALA A 55 -4.43 22.36 8.62
N LYS A 56 -5.00 23.26 7.80
CA LYS A 56 -5.67 24.49 8.25
C LYS A 56 -6.90 24.21 9.10
N GLU A 57 -7.61 23.11 8.82
CA GLU A 57 -8.77 22.65 9.57
C GLU A 57 -8.41 21.83 10.83
N ASN A 58 -7.29 22.17 11.49
CA ASN A 58 -6.75 21.47 12.67
C ASN A 58 -6.30 20.02 12.42
N GLY A 59 -6.06 19.63 11.17
CA GLY A 59 -5.62 18.28 10.78
C GLY A 59 -4.12 17.98 10.99
N THR A 60 -3.31 18.96 11.39
CA THR A 60 -1.84 18.84 11.51
C THR A 60 -1.39 17.66 12.37
N ALA A 61 -2.08 17.39 13.49
CA ALA A 61 -1.76 16.27 14.36
C ALA A 61 -1.96 14.91 13.67
N GLN A 62 -3.04 14.75 12.89
CA GLN A 62 -3.32 13.54 12.13
C GLN A 62 -2.31 13.36 10.98
N ILE A 63 -1.92 14.45 10.30
CA ILE A 63 -0.87 14.40 9.27
C ILE A 63 0.44 13.90 9.88
N LYS A 64 0.86 14.47 11.01
CA LYS A 64 2.07 14.03 11.71
C LYS A 64 1.99 12.55 12.10
N ALA A 65 0.87 12.10 12.65
CA ALA A 65 0.67 10.69 13.01
C ALA A 65 0.77 9.77 11.78
N GLY A 66 0.16 10.13 10.66
CA GLY A 66 0.25 9.36 9.41
C GLY A 66 1.67 9.31 8.84
N LEU A 67 2.42 10.42 8.92
CA LEU A 67 3.83 10.43 8.52
C LEU A 67 4.67 9.51 9.41
N ILE A 68 4.44 9.52 10.73
CA ILE A 68 5.12 8.61 11.66
C ILE A 68 4.85 7.15 11.28
N LYS A 69 3.61 6.76 10.95
CA LYS A 69 3.31 5.40 10.45
C LYS A 69 4.15 5.05 9.20
N GLY A 70 4.26 5.98 8.26
CA GLY A 70 5.13 5.82 7.09
C GLY A 70 6.61 5.64 7.45
N ALA A 71 7.09 6.38 8.45
CA ALA A 71 8.47 6.26 8.94
C ALA A 71 8.74 4.90 9.60
N TYR A 72 7.82 4.39 10.43
CA TYR A 72 7.92 3.04 11.01
C TYR A 72 8.08 1.97 9.93
N LEU A 73 7.32 2.09 8.84
CA LEU A 73 7.38 1.18 7.69
C LEU A 73 8.55 1.49 6.73
N GLY A 74 9.27 2.60 6.92
CA GLY A 74 10.32 3.05 6.01
C GLY A 74 9.81 3.41 4.60
N LEU A 75 8.56 3.84 4.49
CA LEU A 75 7.91 4.24 3.24
C LEU A 75 8.06 5.74 2.99
N ASP A 76 8.37 6.09 1.74
CA ASP A 76 8.57 7.46 1.30
C ASP A 76 7.34 8.00 0.55
N PHE A 77 6.79 9.11 1.04
CA PHE A 77 5.60 9.73 0.46
C PHE A 77 5.89 10.45 -0.86
N MET A 78 7.10 10.98 -1.05
CA MET A 78 7.50 11.68 -2.28
C MET A 78 7.67 10.69 -3.44
N ASN A 79 8.24 9.52 -3.16
CA ASN A 79 8.35 8.39 -4.10
C ASN A 79 7.03 7.61 -4.25
N LYS A 80 5.93 8.13 -3.70
CA LYS A 80 4.58 7.55 -3.81
C LYS A 80 4.49 6.14 -3.26
N GLU A 81 5.31 5.80 -2.27
CA GLU A 81 5.27 4.49 -1.60
C GLU A 81 4.14 4.42 -0.56
N ALA A 82 3.72 5.57 -0.03
CA ALA A 82 2.53 5.74 0.81
C ALA A 82 1.86 7.09 0.51
N TYR A 83 0.61 7.23 0.94
CA TYR A 83 -0.21 8.42 0.76
C TYR A 83 -0.90 8.79 2.07
N LEU A 84 -1.17 10.08 2.23
CA LEU A 84 -2.11 10.60 3.21
C LEU A 84 -3.30 11.16 2.43
N VAL A 85 -4.49 10.64 2.68
CA VAL A 85 -5.71 11.00 1.96
C VAL A 85 -6.73 11.57 2.94
N PRO A 86 -6.98 12.89 2.90
CA PRO A 86 -8.06 13.50 3.66
C PRO A 86 -9.41 12.90 3.29
N TYR A 87 -10.21 12.57 4.30
CA TYR A 87 -11.59 12.13 4.14
C TYR A 87 -12.46 12.77 5.19
N LYS A 88 -13.20 13.81 4.79
CA LYS A 88 -13.97 14.65 5.71
C LYS A 88 -13.05 15.14 6.84
N ASN A 89 -13.35 14.79 8.09
CA ASN A 89 -12.61 15.24 9.27
C ASN A 89 -11.52 14.25 9.72
N THR A 90 -11.28 13.19 8.94
CA THR A 90 -10.29 12.14 9.25
C THR A 90 -9.23 12.05 8.15
N LEU A 91 -8.03 11.62 8.50
CA LEU A 91 -6.95 11.35 7.54
C LEU A 91 -6.67 9.85 7.44
N ASN A 92 -6.72 9.31 6.22
CA ASN A 92 -6.35 7.93 5.96
C ASN A 92 -4.87 7.86 5.55
N PHE A 93 -4.09 7.07 6.28
CA PHE A 93 -2.80 6.60 5.80
C PHE A 93 -3.05 5.43 4.84
N MET A 94 -2.38 5.43 3.69
CA MET A 94 -2.55 4.42 2.66
C MET A 94 -1.22 3.97 2.04
N LYS A 95 -0.92 2.69 2.11
CA LYS A 95 0.16 2.05 1.38
C LYS A 95 -0.16 2.01 -0.10
N SER A 96 0.81 2.42 -0.89
CA SER A 96 0.78 2.14 -2.33
C SER A 96 1.16 0.69 -2.59
N TYR A 97 0.89 0.22 -3.82
CA TYR A 97 1.35 -1.09 -4.25
C TYR A 97 2.90 -1.19 -4.29
N THR A 98 3.60 -0.09 -4.63
CA THR A 98 5.07 -0.07 -4.64
C THR A 98 5.62 -0.13 -3.23
N GLY A 99 4.96 0.53 -2.28
CA GLY A 99 5.26 0.43 -0.85
C GLY A 99 5.02 -0.97 -0.32
N ALA A 100 3.89 -1.60 -0.65
CA ALA A 100 3.62 -2.98 -0.28
C ALA A 100 4.69 -3.95 -0.84
N VAL A 101 5.06 -3.82 -2.12
CA VAL A 101 6.13 -4.63 -2.72
C VAL A 101 7.47 -4.39 -2.04
N LYS A 102 7.82 -3.13 -1.73
CA LYS A 102 9.06 -2.79 -1.00
C LYS A 102 9.10 -3.47 0.36
N LEU A 103 8.00 -3.45 1.11
CA LEU A 103 7.90 -4.12 2.41
C LEU A 103 8.05 -5.62 2.28
N CYS A 104 7.36 -6.27 1.33
CA CYS A 104 7.55 -7.70 1.08
C CYS A 104 9.01 -8.01 0.74
N LYS A 105 9.63 -7.27 -0.19
CA LYS A 105 11.04 -7.48 -0.58
C LYS A 105 12.02 -7.30 0.59
N LYS A 106 11.70 -6.43 1.55
CA LYS A 106 12.57 -6.13 2.70
C LYS A 106 12.37 -7.10 3.86
N TYR A 107 11.13 -7.48 4.15
CA TYR A 107 10.76 -8.16 5.39
C TYR A 107 10.26 -9.59 5.19
N SER A 108 10.22 -10.14 3.97
CA SER A 108 9.76 -11.52 3.79
C SER A 108 10.70 -12.53 4.44
N ILE A 109 10.11 -13.45 5.21
CA ILE A 109 10.82 -14.56 5.87
C ILE A 109 11.52 -15.43 4.83
N ARG A 110 10.83 -15.71 3.72
CA ARG A 110 11.39 -16.40 2.56
C ARG A 110 11.90 -15.36 1.56
N PRO A 111 13.22 -15.23 1.34
CA PRO A 111 13.78 -14.15 0.53
C PRO A 111 13.20 -14.10 -0.88
N LEU A 112 12.69 -12.93 -1.25
CA LEU A 112 12.13 -12.68 -2.57
C LEU A 112 13.23 -12.35 -3.58
N LYS A 113 13.08 -12.88 -4.79
CA LYS A 113 13.80 -12.47 -5.98
C LYS A 113 13.06 -11.33 -6.68
N ASP A 114 11.75 -11.51 -6.91
CA ASP A 114 10.93 -10.48 -7.54
C ASP A 114 9.43 -10.64 -7.25
N ILE A 115 8.65 -9.59 -7.49
CA ILE A 115 7.19 -9.63 -7.47
C ILE A 115 6.68 -8.88 -8.70
N TYR A 116 5.77 -9.47 -9.46
CA TYR A 116 5.13 -8.82 -10.61
C TYR A 116 3.65 -9.17 -10.71
N ALA A 117 2.91 -8.37 -11.48
CA ALA A 117 1.52 -8.65 -11.87
C ALA A 117 1.33 -8.44 -13.37
N LYS A 118 0.38 -9.16 -13.95
CA LYS A 118 0.00 -9.07 -15.37
C LYS A 118 -1.52 -9.18 -15.52
N LEU A 119 -2.03 -8.52 -16.57
CA LEU A 119 -3.39 -8.72 -17.03
C LEU A 119 -3.44 -9.94 -17.93
N VAL A 120 -4.55 -10.66 -17.87
CA VAL A 120 -4.92 -11.67 -18.85
C VAL A 120 -6.00 -11.08 -19.73
N ARG A 121 -5.75 -11.00 -21.03
CA ARG A 121 -6.70 -10.49 -22.02
C ARG A 121 -7.15 -11.61 -22.94
N GLU A 122 -8.27 -11.39 -23.60
CA GLU A 122 -8.77 -12.26 -24.65
C GLU A 122 -7.67 -12.50 -25.70
N GLY A 123 -7.38 -13.78 -25.96
CA GLY A 123 -6.31 -14.21 -26.87
C GLY A 123 -4.92 -14.37 -26.25
N ASP A 124 -4.76 -14.13 -24.95
CA ASP A 124 -3.56 -14.57 -24.21
C ASP A 124 -3.72 -16.03 -23.75
N ASP A 125 -2.62 -16.77 -23.66
CA ASP A 125 -2.62 -18.09 -23.01
C ASP A 125 -2.14 -17.94 -21.56
N TYR A 126 -2.97 -18.38 -20.62
CA TYR A 126 -2.68 -18.36 -19.19
C TYR A 126 -3.16 -19.65 -18.53
N SER A 127 -2.29 -20.29 -17.75
CA SER A 127 -2.63 -21.47 -16.95
C SER A 127 -1.85 -21.51 -15.64
N ILE A 128 -2.47 -22.13 -14.64
CA ILE A 128 -1.84 -22.56 -13.40
C ILE A 128 -1.94 -24.07 -13.33
N GLU A 129 -0.82 -24.71 -13.00
CA GLU A 129 -0.74 -26.14 -12.79
C GLU A 129 -0.04 -26.41 -11.46
N ILE A 130 -0.42 -27.49 -10.78
CA ILE A 130 0.32 -28.01 -9.63
C ILE A 130 1.08 -29.25 -10.12
N ILE A 131 2.41 -29.17 -10.13
CA ILE A 131 3.29 -30.26 -10.56
C ILE A 131 4.14 -30.66 -9.37
N ASN A 132 4.06 -31.92 -8.92
CA ASN A 132 4.79 -32.42 -7.75
C ASN A 132 4.58 -31.55 -6.49
N ASN A 133 3.35 -31.10 -6.24
CA ASN A 133 2.97 -30.18 -5.17
C ASN A 133 3.57 -28.76 -5.26
N GLU A 134 4.21 -28.41 -6.39
CA GLU A 134 4.72 -27.06 -6.63
C GLU A 134 3.83 -26.34 -7.66
N PRO A 135 3.45 -25.08 -7.38
CA PRO A 135 2.69 -24.29 -8.33
C PRO A 135 3.57 -23.86 -9.50
N LYS A 136 3.00 -23.92 -10.71
CA LYS A 136 3.60 -23.44 -11.95
C LYS A 136 2.62 -22.51 -12.66
N VAL A 137 3.05 -21.28 -12.89
CA VAL A 137 2.31 -20.28 -13.65
C VAL A 137 2.90 -20.21 -15.06
N THR A 138 2.08 -20.46 -16.07
CA THR A 138 2.46 -20.29 -17.48
C THR A 138 1.66 -19.13 -18.08
N PHE A 139 2.35 -18.16 -18.64
CA PHE A 139 1.73 -17.01 -19.30
C PHE A 139 2.43 -16.71 -20.63
N LYS A 140 1.66 -16.73 -21.73
CA LYS A 140 2.10 -16.34 -23.07
C LYS A 140 1.20 -15.21 -23.57
N PRO A 141 1.58 -13.94 -23.31
CA PRO A 141 0.80 -12.81 -23.77
C PRO A 141 0.87 -12.70 -25.29
N LYS A 142 -0.24 -12.34 -25.92
CA LYS A 142 -0.23 -11.86 -27.30
C LYS A 142 0.49 -10.49 -27.34
N PRO A 143 1.49 -10.28 -28.22
CA PRO A 143 2.18 -9.00 -28.30
C PRO A 143 1.22 -7.84 -28.56
N PHE A 144 1.35 -6.75 -27.78
CA PHE A 144 0.51 -5.54 -27.87
C PHE A 144 -1.01 -5.84 -27.79
N ASN A 145 -1.40 -6.83 -26.98
CA ASN A 145 -2.80 -7.22 -26.85
C ASN A 145 -3.66 -6.11 -26.22
N ASN A 146 -4.65 -5.64 -26.99
CA ASN A 146 -5.67 -4.68 -26.55
C ASN A 146 -7.06 -5.34 -26.41
N GLY A 147 -7.13 -6.67 -26.43
CA GLY A 147 -8.34 -7.44 -26.20
C GLY A 147 -8.96 -7.17 -24.82
N LYS A 148 -10.22 -7.60 -24.64
CA LYS A 148 -10.94 -7.40 -23.38
C LYS A 148 -10.20 -8.09 -22.23
N ILE A 149 -10.11 -7.41 -21.09
CA ILE A 149 -9.51 -7.98 -19.87
C ILE A 149 -10.40 -9.12 -19.38
N GLN A 150 -9.82 -10.29 -19.15
CA GLN A 150 -10.47 -11.47 -18.57
C GLN A 150 -10.17 -11.61 -17.08
N GLY A 151 -9.02 -11.11 -16.64
CA GLY A 151 -8.58 -11.14 -15.25
C GLY A 151 -7.18 -10.56 -15.09
N ALA A 152 -6.62 -10.78 -13.91
CA ALA A 152 -5.25 -10.40 -13.59
C ALA A 152 -4.63 -11.46 -12.65
N PHE A 153 -3.31 -11.62 -12.72
CA PHE A 153 -2.57 -12.45 -11.78
C PHE A 153 -1.32 -11.72 -11.28
N ALA A 154 -0.83 -12.14 -10.12
CA ALA A 154 0.42 -11.69 -9.54
C ALA A 154 1.26 -12.89 -9.11
N VAL A 155 2.58 -12.76 -9.20
CA VAL A 155 3.54 -13.80 -8.82
C VAL A 155 4.65 -13.18 -7.99
N ALA A 156 4.95 -13.82 -6.87
CA ALA A 156 6.14 -13.63 -6.07
C ALA A 156 7.11 -14.78 -6.39
N CYS A 157 8.30 -14.44 -6.86
CA CYS A 157 9.38 -15.38 -7.12
C CYS A 157 10.35 -15.34 -5.95
N PHE A 158 10.67 -16.49 -5.37
CA PHE A 158 11.64 -16.60 -4.27
C PHE A 158 13.04 -16.91 -4.79
N GLN A 159 14.05 -16.61 -3.98
CA GLN A 159 15.46 -16.84 -4.35
C GLN A 159 15.81 -18.33 -4.50
N ASP A 160 15.09 -19.21 -3.80
CA ASP A 160 15.21 -20.66 -3.87
C ASP A 160 14.51 -21.28 -5.10
N GLY A 161 13.90 -20.46 -5.96
CA GLY A 161 13.25 -20.87 -7.19
C GLY A 161 11.75 -21.17 -7.05
N GLY A 162 11.21 -21.23 -5.84
CA GLY A 162 9.77 -21.40 -5.67
C GLY A 162 8.99 -20.13 -6.01
N ILE A 163 7.68 -20.29 -6.15
CA ILE A 163 6.76 -19.18 -6.38
C ILE A 163 5.58 -19.21 -5.42
N GLN A 164 4.96 -18.05 -5.24
CA GLN A 164 3.62 -17.89 -4.71
C GLN A 164 2.85 -16.99 -5.66
N TYR A 165 1.58 -17.27 -5.87
CA TYR A 165 0.77 -16.54 -6.84
C TYR A 165 -0.58 -16.17 -6.27
N GLU A 166 -1.21 -15.20 -6.92
CA GLU A 166 -2.63 -14.90 -6.79
C GLU A 166 -3.23 -14.60 -8.14
N GLU A 167 -4.50 -14.94 -8.31
CA GLU A 167 -5.28 -14.55 -9.48
C GLU A 167 -6.62 -13.95 -9.08
N MET A 168 -7.13 -13.12 -9.97
CA MET A 168 -8.44 -12.50 -9.85
C MET A 168 -9.12 -12.51 -11.22
N SER A 169 -10.31 -13.07 -11.26
CA SER A 169 -11.22 -12.93 -12.40
C SER A 169 -11.64 -11.47 -12.59
N LEU A 170 -12.09 -11.10 -13.79
CA LEU A 170 -12.69 -9.79 -14.04
C LEU A 170 -13.82 -9.48 -13.04
N ALA A 171 -14.62 -10.48 -12.69
CA ALA A 171 -15.72 -10.32 -11.74
C ALA A 171 -15.23 -9.91 -10.33
N GLU A 172 -14.16 -10.54 -9.83
CA GLU A 172 -13.57 -10.17 -8.55
C GLU A 172 -12.92 -8.79 -8.59
N LEU A 173 -12.27 -8.45 -9.71
CA LEU A 173 -11.67 -7.12 -9.91
C LEU A 173 -12.73 -6.02 -9.94
N GLU A 174 -13.85 -6.26 -10.61
CA GLU A 174 -15.01 -5.36 -10.59
C GLU A 174 -15.68 -5.30 -9.21
N LYS A 175 -15.68 -6.39 -8.43
CA LYS A 175 -16.11 -6.35 -7.03
C LYS A 175 -15.22 -5.41 -6.21
N VAL A 176 -13.89 -5.49 -6.35
CA VAL A 176 -12.95 -4.55 -5.70
C VAL A 176 -13.23 -3.10 -6.13
N ARG A 177 -13.45 -2.88 -7.43
CA ARG A 177 -13.85 -1.56 -7.94
C ARG A 177 -15.13 -1.06 -7.28
N SER A 178 -16.15 -1.92 -7.16
CA SER A 178 -17.46 -1.55 -6.62
C SER A 178 -17.42 -1.09 -5.16
N CYS A 179 -16.50 -1.64 -4.37
CA CYS A 179 -16.24 -1.25 -2.98
C CYS A 179 -15.44 0.07 -2.88
N SER A 180 -14.76 0.49 -3.94
CA SER A 180 -14.00 1.74 -3.91
C SER A 180 -14.92 2.96 -3.87
N LYS A 181 -14.63 3.87 -2.94
CA LYS A 181 -15.32 5.18 -2.84
C LYS A 181 -15.16 6.03 -4.11
N MET A 182 -14.11 5.75 -4.90
CA MET A 182 -13.81 6.44 -6.16
C MET A 182 -14.13 5.59 -7.40
N LYS A 183 -15.07 4.63 -7.31
CA LYS A 183 -15.43 3.71 -8.41
C LYS A 183 -15.78 4.38 -9.74
N SER A 184 -16.35 5.58 -9.69
CA SER A 184 -16.69 6.43 -10.84
C SER A 184 -15.69 7.56 -11.10
N GLY A 185 -14.60 7.59 -10.34
CA GLY A 185 -13.55 8.60 -10.44
C GLY A 185 -12.65 8.39 -11.67
N VAL A 186 -11.91 9.43 -12.01
CA VAL A 186 -11.00 9.48 -13.17
C VAL A 186 -10.02 8.30 -13.18
N VAL A 187 -9.51 7.90 -12.00
CA VAL A 187 -8.53 6.81 -11.88
C VAL A 187 -9.10 5.48 -12.36
N TRP A 188 -10.29 5.08 -11.89
CA TRP A 188 -10.91 3.82 -12.29
C TRP A 188 -11.45 3.82 -13.72
N ASN A 189 -11.71 4.99 -14.30
CA ASN A 189 -12.21 5.12 -15.67
C ASN A 189 -11.08 5.22 -16.71
N GLN A 190 -9.97 5.89 -16.39
CA GLN A 190 -8.86 6.10 -17.31
C GLN A 190 -7.71 5.10 -17.13
N TRP A 191 -7.56 4.53 -15.92
CA TRP A 191 -6.45 3.67 -15.52
C TRP A 191 -6.95 2.35 -14.92
N THR A 192 -8.04 1.81 -15.47
CA THR A 192 -8.69 0.58 -14.98
C THR A 192 -7.72 -0.60 -14.94
N ASP A 193 -6.88 -0.73 -15.96
CA ASP A 193 -5.82 -1.73 -16.09
C ASP A 193 -4.83 -1.68 -14.91
N GLN A 194 -4.36 -0.48 -14.55
CA GLN A 194 -3.44 -0.27 -13.44
C GLN A 194 -4.10 -0.57 -12.10
N MET A 195 -5.39 -0.24 -11.95
CA MET A 195 -6.14 -0.54 -10.72
C MET A 195 -6.37 -2.03 -10.53
N TYR A 196 -6.60 -2.78 -11.60
CA TYR A 196 -6.70 -4.23 -11.53
C TYR A 196 -5.37 -4.88 -11.14
N LEU A 197 -4.26 -4.45 -11.77
CA LEU A 197 -2.92 -4.91 -11.41
C LEU A 197 -2.60 -4.61 -9.93
N LYS A 198 -2.91 -3.39 -9.46
CA LYS A 198 -2.78 -3.01 -8.05
C LYS A 198 -3.57 -3.96 -7.15
N SER A 199 -4.79 -4.30 -7.52
CA SER A 199 -5.71 -5.11 -6.69
C SER A 199 -5.18 -6.52 -6.46
N VAL A 200 -4.77 -7.22 -7.52
CA VAL A 200 -4.22 -8.58 -7.40
C VAL A 200 -2.85 -8.58 -6.71
N LEU A 201 -2.03 -7.56 -6.96
CA LEU A 201 -0.72 -7.42 -6.31
C LEU A 201 -0.84 -7.19 -4.80
N HIS A 202 -1.77 -6.34 -4.36
CA HIS A 202 -2.04 -6.17 -2.93
C HIS A 202 -2.56 -7.45 -2.27
N ARG A 203 -3.42 -8.21 -2.97
CA ARG A 203 -3.89 -9.52 -2.49
C ARG A 203 -2.73 -10.49 -2.30
N LEU A 204 -1.80 -10.56 -3.24
CA LEU A 204 -0.59 -11.36 -3.12
C LEU A 204 0.28 -10.89 -1.93
N CYS A 205 0.58 -9.59 -1.83
CA CYS A 205 1.43 -9.06 -0.77
C CYS A 205 0.90 -9.36 0.65
N LYS A 206 -0.42 -9.43 0.85
CA LYS A 206 -1.02 -9.87 2.14
C LYS A 206 -0.66 -11.29 2.54
N ARG A 207 -0.50 -12.16 1.55
CA ARG A 207 -0.27 -13.60 1.76
C ARG A 207 1.21 -13.94 1.87
N ILE A 208 2.10 -12.99 1.62
CA ILE A 208 3.53 -13.18 1.81
C ILE A 208 3.81 -13.08 3.30
N GLU A 209 4.41 -14.12 3.87
CA GLU A 209 4.86 -14.10 5.25
C GLU A 209 6.04 -13.13 5.39
N ILE A 210 5.87 -12.18 6.32
CA ILE A 210 6.83 -11.13 6.63
C ILE A 210 7.10 -11.11 8.13
N ASP A 211 8.33 -10.81 8.49
CA ASP A 211 8.80 -10.64 9.86
C ASP A 211 9.34 -9.22 10.02
N PHE A 212 8.70 -8.46 10.91
CA PHE A 212 9.05 -7.08 11.20
C PHE A 212 9.91 -6.97 12.44
N ASP A 213 10.69 -5.90 12.54
CA ASP A 213 11.59 -5.68 13.68
C ASP A 213 10.81 -5.39 14.99
N ASN A 214 9.57 -4.91 14.90
CA ASN A 214 8.72 -4.60 16.05
C ASN A 214 7.21 -4.74 15.75
N ASN A 215 6.43 -4.77 16.83
CA ASN A 215 4.98 -4.93 16.75
C ASN A 215 4.29 -3.73 16.08
N GLU A 216 4.77 -2.50 16.30
CA GLU A 216 4.20 -1.29 15.70
C GLU A 216 4.23 -1.35 14.17
N GLN A 217 5.35 -1.80 13.58
CA GLN A 217 5.45 -2.06 12.14
C GLN A 217 4.42 -3.08 11.68
N TYR A 218 4.27 -4.20 12.40
CA TYR A 218 3.27 -5.22 12.08
C TYR A 218 1.84 -4.66 12.13
N GLN A 219 1.50 -3.87 13.16
CA GLN A 219 0.19 -3.22 13.26
C GLN A 219 -0.04 -2.25 12.09
N PHE A 220 0.90 -1.33 11.81
CA PHE A 220 0.76 -0.37 10.71
C PHE A 220 0.76 -1.03 9.33
N PHE A 221 1.43 -2.17 9.17
CA PHE A 221 1.34 -2.96 7.96
C PHE A 221 -0.10 -3.47 7.75
N ASN A 222 -0.71 -4.02 8.80
CA ASN A 222 -2.04 -4.64 8.72
C ASN A 222 -3.22 -3.66 8.74
N GLU A 223 -3.06 -2.46 9.35
CA GLU A 223 -4.11 -1.42 9.41
C GLU A 223 -4.65 -1.00 8.02
N ASP A 224 -3.84 -1.17 6.99
CA ASP A 224 -4.01 -0.53 5.68
C ASP A 224 -4.32 -1.53 4.56
N MET A 225 -4.23 -2.81 4.89
CA MET A 225 -4.49 -3.87 3.92
C MET A 225 -6.00 -4.12 3.81
N GLN A 226 -6.88 -3.35 4.45
CA GLN A 226 -8.28 -3.34 4.06
C GLN A 226 -8.37 -2.60 2.72
N ILE A 227 -8.65 -3.34 1.64
CA ILE A 227 -9.23 -2.76 0.41
C ILE A 227 -10.29 -1.82 0.92
N GLU A 228 -10.20 -0.52 0.63
CA GLU A 228 -11.08 0.53 1.18
C GLU A 228 -12.56 0.09 1.15
N THR A 229 -12.98 -0.66 2.16
CA THR A 229 -14.34 -1.01 2.47
C THR A 229 -14.66 -0.14 3.65
N ASP A 230 -15.79 0.57 3.55
CA ASP A 230 -16.35 1.24 4.70
C ASP A 230 -16.40 0.22 5.86
N PRO A 231 -15.85 0.51 7.06
CA PRO A 231 -15.98 -0.39 8.21
C PRO A 231 -17.43 -0.85 8.45
N LYS A 232 -18.41 -0.04 8.04
CA LYS A 232 -19.84 -0.40 8.08
C LYS A 232 -20.26 -1.41 7.02
N GLU A 233 -19.63 -1.41 5.84
CA GLU A 233 -19.85 -2.41 4.80
C GLU A 233 -19.15 -3.72 5.12
N GLN A 234 -17.95 -3.68 5.72
CA GLN A 234 -17.27 -4.88 6.22
C GLN A 234 -18.10 -5.56 7.31
N MET A 235 -18.59 -4.79 8.29
CA MET A 235 -19.47 -5.32 9.34
C MET A 235 -20.77 -5.92 8.77
N LYS A 236 -21.32 -5.34 7.69
CA LYS A 236 -22.48 -5.93 6.99
C LYS A 236 -22.13 -7.23 6.28
N SER A 237 -21.01 -7.26 5.56
CA SER A 237 -20.51 -8.46 4.87
C SER A 237 -20.30 -9.61 5.85
N ASP A 238 -19.65 -9.34 6.99
CA ASP A 238 -19.35 -10.35 8.01
C ASP A 238 -20.65 -10.88 8.66
N ILE A 239 -21.66 -10.02 8.85
CA ILE A 239 -23.00 -10.41 9.35
C ILE A 239 -23.75 -11.24 8.30
N GLU A 240 -23.70 -10.87 7.02
CA GLU A 240 -24.34 -11.61 5.93
C GLU A 240 -23.69 -12.98 5.70
N GLU A 241 -22.36 -13.07 5.82
CA GLU A 241 -21.63 -14.33 5.72
C GLU A 241 -21.95 -15.25 6.90
N TYR A 242 -22.02 -14.73 8.13
CA TYR A 242 -22.42 -15.49 9.30
C TYR A 242 -23.87 -15.97 9.20
N ALA A 243 -24.80 -15.12 8.75
CA ALA A 243 -26.21 -15.45 8.59
C ALA A 243 -26.49 -16.51 7.51
N ASN A 244 -25.60 -16.65 6.53
CA ASN A 244 -25.69 -17.69 5.51
C ASN A 244 -24.93 -18.99 5.88
N SER A 245 -24.23 -18.99 7.02
CA SER A 245 -23.48 -20.14 7.55
C SER A 245 -24.18 -20.86 8.70
N VAL A 246 -25.36 -20.39 9.11
CA VAL A 246 -26.25 -20.96 10.13
C VAL A 246 -27.48 -21.58 9.48
#